data_AF-A0A7C2M918-F1
#
_entry.id   AF-A0A7C2M918-F1
#
_cell.length_a   1.000
_cell.length_b   1.000
_cell.length_c   1.000
_cell.angle_alpha   90.00
_cell.angle_beta   90.00
_cell.angle_gamma   90.00
#
_symmetry.space_group_name_H-M   'P 1'
#
loop_
_entity.id
_entity.type
_entity.pdbx_description
1 polymer ?
#
loop_
_entity_poly.entity_id
_entity_poly.type
_entity_poly.pdbx_seq_one_letter_code
_entity_poly.pdbx_strand_id
1 'polypeptide(L)'
;MKKRGLRRYRFYLIAGIALVAGVVLLLNKVLVAGLVIVGIGVLVFALWEFLLKQKESEIDLLNSEIQRMKSENQSLKQDVDELSNRKLNITEVHEIMDLGLIEVDTSFKRTVNKSFRVDDKHVQFIGVLNVDFVAKYGVDIRKLKYKIDEERQEISIANADPQFLSFSKRNCTWEIAEILEYNKPFFRAKRWNTNPKLDKLAAQIKEEIRMNTEKETENGPAELNWVLWPLRRHVEMALELILGTKGYKIRLTELDSGDYKPLNPHAEETPRLKESNRQTT
;
A
#
# COMPACT_ATOMS: atom_id res chain seq x y z
N MET A 1 32.82 -0.19 104.52
CA MET A 1 31.84 -1.13 105.13
C MET A 1 30.54 -1.14 104.33
N LYS A 2 30.09 -2.32 103.84
CA LYS A 2 28.68 -2.79 103.73
C LYS A 2 28.48 -3.79 102.57
N LYS A 3 29.06 -4.99 102.72
CA LYS A 3 28.62 -6.20 102.01
C LYS A 3 27.30 -6.72 102.61
N ARG A 4 26.16 -6.07 102.35
CA ARG A 4 24.83 -6.64 102.67
C ARG A 4 23.75 -6.45 101.59
N GLY A 5 24.06 -5.86 100.44
CA GLY A 5 23.15 -5.79 99.28
C GLY A 5 23.25 -6.97 98.30
N LEU A 6 24.32 -7.77 98.38
CA LEU A 6 24.68 -8.72 97.30
C LEU A 6 23.77 -9.96 97.19
N ARG A 7 23.04 -10.34 98.26
CA ARG A 7 22.23 -11.57 98.25
C ARG A 7 20.86 -11.42 97.58
N ARG A 8 20.28 -10.21 97.55
CA ARG A 8 19.03 -9.95 96.80
C ARG A 8 19.28 -9.79 95.30
N TYR A 9 20.43 -9.23 94.92
CA TYR A 9 20.81 -9.06 93.51
C TYR A 9 20.95 -10.40 92.76
N ARG A 10 21.46 -11.44 93.43
CA ARG A 10 21.61 -12.78 92.82
C ARG A 10 20.28 -13.43 92.42
N PHE A 11 19.21 -13.22 93.20
CA PHE A 11 17.89 -13.74 92.85
C PHE A 11 17.27 -13.02 91.65
N TYR A 12 17.40 -11.69 91.58
CA TYR A 12 16.97 -10.93 90.40
C TYR A 12 17.77 -11.29 89.14
N LEU A 13 19.06 -11.59 89.29
CA LEU A 13 19.93 -11.99 88.18
C LEU A 13 19.56 -13.39 87.65
N ILE A 14 19.25 -14.34 88.54
CA ILE A 14 18.80 -15.69 88.14
C ILE A 14 17.41 -15.66 87.49
N ALA A 15 16.48 -14.87 88.04
CA ALA A 15 15.16 -14.66 87.42
C ALA A 15 15.26 -13.99 86.04
N GLY A 16 16.17 -13.03 85.88
CA GLY A 16 16.47 -12.40 84.59
C GLY A 16 17.04 -13.38 83.56
N ILE A 17 17.97 -14.25 83.96
CA ILE A 17 18.54 -15.27 83.06
C ILE A 17 17.49 -16.30 82.65
N ALA A 18 16.62 -16.74 83.57
CA ALA A 18 15.52 -17.67 83.24
C ALA A 18 14.52 -17.06 82.25
N LEU A 19 14.23 -15.77 82.38
CA LEU A 19 13.34 -15.04 81.48
C LEU A 19 13.97 -14.87 80.08
N VAL A 20 15.26 -14.53 80.02
CA VAL A 20 16.02 -14.44 78.76
C VAL A 20 16.13 -15.81 78.08
N ALA A 21 16.39 -16.88 78.84
CA ALA A 21 16.44 -18.25 78.31
C ALA A 21 15.08 -18.70 77.74
N GLY A 22 13.97 -18.34 78.40
CA GLY A 22 12.62 -18.59 77.90
C GLY A 22 12.30 -17.85 76.61
N VAL A 23 12.74 -16.59 76.49
CA VAL A 23 12.58 -15.77 75.27
C VAL A 23 13.42 -16.34 74.11
N VAL A 24 14.66 -16.76 74.36
CA VAL A 24 15.55 -17.36 73.35
C VAL A 24 14.99 -18.70 72.83
N LEU A 25 14.36 -19.51 73.69
CA LEU A 25 13.72 -20.76 73.29
C LEU A 25 12.49 -20.55 72.38
N LEU A 26 11.72 -19.48 72.58
CA LEU A 26 10.61 -19.09 71.69
C LEU A 26 11.10 -18.60 70.32
N LEU A 27 12.25 -17.91 70.29
CA LEU A 27 12.86 -17.40 69.06
C LEU A 27 13.35 -18.50 68.11
N ASN A 28 13.72 -19.68 68.59
CA ASN A 28 14.28 -20.74 67.73
C ASN A 28 13.25 -21.28 66.71
N LYS A 29 12.00 -21.51 67.12
CA LYS A 29 10.93 -21.92 66.18
C LYS A 29 10.54 -20.80 65.21
N VAL A 30 10.56 -19.54 65.67
CA VAL A 30 10.24 -18.38 64.85
C VAL A 30 11.34 -18.09 63.82
N LEU A 31 12.61 -18.29 64.18
CA LEU A 31 13.75 -18.14 63.27
C LEU A 31 13.72 -19.18 62.14
N VAL A 32 13.45 -20.45 62.46
CA VAL A 32 13.30 -21.50 61.43
C VAL A 32 12.11 -21.22 60.52
N ALA A 33 10.97 -20.80 61.08
CA ALA A 33 9.80 -20.41 60.28
C ALA A 33 10.09 -19.18 59.39
N GLY A 34 10.82 -18.18 59.91
CA GLY A 34 11.24 -17.01 59.16
C GLY A 34 12.17 -17.35 57.99
N LEU A 35 13.11 -18.27 58.19
CA LEU A 35 14.07 -18.69 57.16
C LEU A 35 13.37 -19.44 56.02
N VAL A 36 12.35 -20.26 56.33
CA VAL A 36 11.52 -20.93 55.33
C VAL A 36 10.71 -19.93 54.51
N ILE A 37 10.10 -18.93 55.16
CA ILE A 37 9.32 -17.88 54.48
C ILE A 37 10.22 -17.04 53.55
N VAL A 38 11.42 -16.66 54.00
CA VAL A 38 12.38 -15.94 53.17
C VAL A 38 12.86 -16.79 52.00
N GLY A 39 13.13 -18.08 52.20
CA GLY A 39 13.51 -19.00 51.13
C GLY A 39 12.44 -19.14 50.05
N ILE A 40 11.16 -19.24 50.45
CA ILE A 40 10.03 -19.26 49.51
C ILE A 40 9.92 -17.92 48.78
N GLY A 41 10.09 -16.80 49.49
CA GLY A 41 10.06 -15.45 48.91
C GLY A 41 11.13 -15.26 47.83
N VAL A 42 12.36 -15.74 48.06
CA VAL A 42 13.46 -15.68 47.08
C VAL A 42 13.15 -16.55 45.86
N LEU A 43 12.58 -17.75 46.05
CA LEU A 43 12.18 -18.60 44.93
C LEU A 43 11.07 -17.98 44.09
N VAL A 44 10.06 -17.37 44.72
CA VAL A 44 8.98 -16.66 44.02
C VAL A 44 9.53 -15.45 43.28
N PHE A 45 10.46 -14.70 43.88
CA PHE A 45 11.10 -13.56 43.24
C PHE A 45 11.95 -13.98 42.03
N ALA A 46 12.73 -15.06 42.14
CA ALA A 46 13.52 -15.59 41.04
C ALA A 46 12.63 -16.10 39.88
N LEU A 47 11.51 -16.77 40.19
CA LEU A 47 10.53 -17.17 39.20
C LEU A 47 9.88 -15.96 38.53
N TRP A 48 9.55 -14.92 39.30
CA TRP A 48 8.99 -13.67 38.78
C TRP A 48 9.94 -12.94 37.84
N GLU A 49 11.23 -12.83 38.20
CA GLU A 49 12.25 -12.19 37.36
C GLU A 49 12.52 -12.99 36.06
N PHE A 50 12.49 -14.32 36.13
CA PHE A 50 12.62 -15.19 34.96
C PHE A 50 11.43 -15.05 33.99
N LEU A 51 10.21 -15.00 34.53
CA LEU A 51 8.99 -14.78 33.74
C LEU A 51 8.95 -13.39 33.12
N LEU A 52 9.43 -12.36 33.85
CA LEU A 52 9.58 -11.00 33.32
C LEU A 52 10.57 -10.96 32.16
N LYS A 53 11.76 -11.57 32.28
CA LYS A 53 12.75 -11.60 31.19
C LYS A 53 12.23 -12.30 29.94
N GLN A 54 11.46 -13.38 30.11
CA GLN A 54 10.85 -14.07 28.98
C GLN A 54 9.80 -13.17 28.29
N LYS A 55 8.95 -12.49 29.05
CA LYS A 55 7.98 -11.54 28.51
C LYS A 55 8.64 -10.29 27.91
N GLU A 56 9.75 -9.83 28.46
CA GLU A 56 10.48 -8.67 27.96
C GLU A 56 11.14 -8.98 26.61
N SER A 57 11.69 -10.18 26.44
CA SER A 57 12.18 -10.64 25.13
C SER A 57 11.08 -10.82 24.08
N GLU A 58 9.89 -11.24 24.50
CA GLU A 58 8.71 -11.37 23.64
C GLU A 58 8.14 -9.99 23.28
N ILE A 59 8.17 -9.03 24.21
CA ILE A 59 7.80 -7.63 23.99
C ILE A 59 8.80 -6.94 23.05
N ASP A 60 10.10 -7.20 23.16
CA ASP A 60 11.11 -6.65 22.25
C ASP A 60 11.00 -7.23 20.84
N LEU A 61 10.70 -8.53 20.73
CA LEU A 61 10.39 -9.17 19.44
C LEU A 61 9.11 -8.58 18.83
N LEU A 62 8.01 -8.47 19.59
CA LEU A 62 6.77 -7.85 19.12
C LEU A 62 6.98 -6.37 18.77
N ASN A 63 7.79 -5.62 19.53
CA ASN A 63 8.09 -4.23 19.22
C ASN A 63 8.93 -4.09 17.95
N SER A 64 9.88 -5.01 17.72
CA SER A 64 10.66 -5.06 16.48
C SER A 64 9.79 -5.40 15.27
N GLU A 65 8.82 -6.30 15.44
CA GLU A 65 7.87 -6.69 14.40
C GLU A 65 6.82 -5.59 14.13
N ILE A 66 6.36 -4.90 15.16
CA ILE A 66 5.50 -3.70 15.06
C ILE A 66 6.26 -2.56 14.39
N GLN A 67 7.54 -2.33 14.72
CA GLN A 67 8.35 -1.31 14.06
C GLN A 67 8.59 -1.65 12.58
N ARG A 68 8.84 -2.92 12.26
CA ARG A 68 8.98 -3.40 10.88
C ARG A 68 7.67 -3.27 10.10
N MET A 69 6.55 -3.72 10.66
CA MET A 69 5.21 -3.54 10.07
C MET A 69 4.82 -2.06 9.95
N LYS A 70 5.28 -1.20 10.85
CA LYS A 70 5.06 0.26 10.79
C LYS A 70 5.91 0.91 9.71
N SER A 71 7.15 0.46 9.51
CA SER A 71 7.98 0.91 8.39
C SER A 71 7.43 0.44 7.04
N GLU A 72 6.95 -0.80 6.96
CA GLU A 72 6.30 -1.34 5.76
C GLU A 72 4.94 -0.65 5.50
N ASN A 73 4.15 -0.36 6.54
CA ASN A 73 2.95 0.47 6.40
C ASN A 73 3.26 1.93 6.06
N GLN A 74 4.39 2.50 6.49
CA GLN A 74 4.78 3.87 6.12
C GLN A 74 5.27 3.95 4.67
N SER A 75 6.00 2.94 4.18
CA SER A 75 6.36 2.86 2.76
C SER A 75 5.12 2.58 1.90
N LEU A 76 4.24 1.66 2.31
CA LEU A 76 2.96 1.43 1.65
C LEU A 76 2.04 2.65 1.71
N LYS A 77 2.08 3.45 2.78
CA LYS A 77 1.33 4.70 2.89
C LYS A 77 1.96 5.83 2.08
N GLN A 78 3.27 5.85 1.89
CA GLN A 78 3.93 6.74 0.93
C GLN A 78 3.58 6.35 -0.51
N ASP A 79 3.57 5.06 -0.85
CA ASP A 79 3.14 4.56 -2.16
C ASP A 79 1.64 4.82 -2.38
N VAL A 80 0.82 4.64 -1.35
CA VAL A 80 -0.62 4.94 -1.37
C VAL A 80 -0.86 6.45 -1.42
N ASP A 81 -0.08 7.32 -0.76
CA ASP A 81 -0.21 8.78 -0.88
C ASP A 81 0.32 9.30 -2.23
N GLU A 82 1.31 8.65 -2.82
CA GLU A 82 1.80 8.91 -4.19
C GLU A 82 0.81 8.46 -5.26
N LEU A 83 0.07 7.36 -5.01
CA LEU A 83 -1.07 6.91 -5.83
C LEU A 83 -2.37 7.69 -5.53
N SER A 84 -2.60 8.15 -4.30
CA SER A 84 -3.78 8.92 -3.85
C SER A 84 -3.75 10.37 -4.35
N ASN A 85 -2.56 10.91 -4.62
CA ASN A 85 -2.40 12.15 -5.40
C ASN A 85 -2.80 11.99 -6.88
N ARG A 86 -3.14 10.78 -7.34
CA ARG A 86 -3.67 10.46 -8.67
C ARG A 86 -5.13 10.03 -8.55
N LYS A 87 -5.98 10.90 -7.98
CA LYS A 87 -7.44 10.69 -7.97
C LYS A 87 -7.97 10.71 -9.40
N LEU A 88 -8.15 9.54 -9.99
CA LEU A 88 -8.89 9.36 -11.23
C LEU A 88 -10.38 9.35 -10.92
N ASN A 89 -11.12 10.21 -11.61
CA ASN A 89 -12.58 10.21 -11.54
C ASN A 89 -13.10 9.46 -12.77
N ILE A 90 -13.59 8.24 -12.60
CA ILE A 90 -14.37 7.57 -13.66
C ILE A 90 -15.73 8.23 -13.66
N THR A 91 -16.02 8.96 -14.73
CA THR A 91 -17.27 9.73 -14.81
C THR A 91 -18.37 8.88 -15.42
N GLU A 92 -18.08 8.07 -16.44
CA GLU A 92 -19.08 7.26 -17.13
C GLU A 92 -18.45 6.10 -17.92
N VAL A 93 -19.11 4.94 -17.95
CA VAL A 93 -18.72 3.76 -18.77
C VAL A 93 -19.84 3.51 -19.77
N HIS A 94 -19.52 3.59 -21.07
CA HIS A 94 -20.48 3.38 -22.14
C HIS A 94 -20.23 2.02 -22.80
N GLU A 95 -21.26 1.16 -22.82
CA GLU A 95 -21.24 -0.12 -23.53
C GLU A 95 -21.64 0.11 -24.99
N ILE A 96 -20.73 -0.14 -25.93
CA ILE A 96 -21.07 -0.19 -27.35
C ILE A 96 -21.27 -1.66 -27.69
N MET A 97 -22.50 -2.03 -28.03
CA MET A 97 -22.96 -3.39 -28.33
C MET A 97 -22.42 -3.93 -29.67
N ASP A 98 -21.13 -3.73 -29.95
CA ASP A 98 -20.35 -4.54 -30.89
C ASP A 98 -19.39 -5.36 -30.02
N LEU A 99 -19.87 -6.54 -29.62
CA LEU A 99 -19.27 -7.52 -28.71
C LEU A 99 -17.77 -7.28 -28.44
N GLY A 100 -17.48 -6.63 -27.32
CA GLY A 100 -16.12 -6.50 -26.81
C GLY A 100 -15.45 -5.16 -27.02
N LEU A 101 -16.15 -4.06 -27.30
CA LEU A 101 -15.58 -2.70 -27.20
C LEU A 101 -16.23 -1.92 -26.06
N ILE A 102 -15.40 -1.36 -25.18
CA ILE A 102 -15.84 -0.56 -24.04
C ILE A 102 -15.14 0.80 -24.09
N GLU A 103 -15.92 1.87 -23.99
CA GLU A 103 -15.40 3.22 -23.85
C GLU A 103 -15.41 3.64 -22.38
N VAL A 104 -14.25 4.11 -21.90
CA VAL A 104 -14.09 4.63 -20.54
C VAL A 104 -13.75 6.11 -20.63
N ASP A 105 -14.61 6.94 -20.05
CA ASP A 105 -14.35 8.36 -19.84
C ASP A 105 -13.70 8.57 -18.47
N THR A 106 -12.49 9.14 -18.48
CA THR A 106 -11.66 9.28 -17.29
C THR A 106 -10.80 10.53 -17.37
N SER A 107 -10.56 11.12 -16.20
CA SER A 107 -9.64 12.24 -16.03
C SER A 107 -8.72 12.07 -14.83
N PHE A 108 -7.48 12.55 -14.95
CA PHE A 108 -6.56 12.73 -13.83
C PHE A 108 -6.00 14.14 -13.78
N LYS A 109 -5.57 14.52 -12.58
CA LYS A 109 -4.84 15.76 -12.33
C LYS A 109 -3.38 15.47 -12.05
N ARG A 110 -2.49 16.20 -12.73
CA ARG A 110 -1.05 16.18 -12.49
C ARG A 110 -0.60 17.50 -11.90
N THR A 111 -0.20 17.45 -10.63
CA THR A 111 0.38 18.59 -9.94
C THR A 111 1.86 18.68 -10.25
N VAL A 112 2.32 19.87 -10.63
CA VAL A 112 3.72 20.15 -10.95
C VAL A 112 4.23 21.27 -10.05
N ASN A 113 5.37 21.01 -9.42
CA ASN A 113 6.11 22.00 -8.66
C ASN A 113 7.59 21.92 -9.08
N LYS A 114 8.05 22.88 -9.90
CA LYS A 114 9.43 22.95 -10.38
C LYS A 114 10.08 24.22 -9.83
N SER A 115 11.22 24.07 -9.15
CA SER A 115 12.04 25.20 -8.71
C SER A 115 13.35 25.24 -9.50
N PHE A 116 13.73 26.41 -10.03
CA PHE A 116 14.93 26.59 -10.85
C PHE A 116 15.48 28.02 -10.71
N ARG A 117 16.67 28.27 -11.27
CA ARG A 117 17.32 29.59 -11.26
C ARG A 117 17.36 30.18 -12.66
N VAL A 118 17.00 31.46 -12.79
CA VAL A 118 17.11 32.25 -14.02
C VAL A 118 17.68 33.61 -13.65
N ASP A 119 18.78 34.01 -14.29
CA ASP A 119 19.45 35.31 -14.07
C ASP A 119 19.68 35.66 -12.59
N ASP A 120 20.26 34.72 -11.82
CA ASP A 120 20.50 34.78 -10.36
C ASP A 120 19.26 34.87 -9.46
N LYS A 121 18.06 34.71 -10.02
CA LYS A 121 16.80 34.71 -9.28
C LYS A 121 16.27 33.30 -9.08
N HIS A 122 15.65 33.04 -7.94
CA HIS A 122 14.95 31.78 -7.69
C HIS A 122 13.53 31.91 -8.25
N VAL A 123 13.18 30.99 -9.12
CA VAL A 123 11.87 30.95 -9.77
C VAL A 123 11.23 29.60 -9.46
N GLN A 124 9.93 29.62 -9.21
CA GLN A 124 9.14 28.44 -8.94
C GLN A 124 7.94 28.43 -9.89
N PHE A 125 7.77 27.33 -10.61
CA PHE A 125 6.58 27.05 -11.39
C PHE A 125 5.68 26.10 -10.61
N ILE A 126 4.42 26.50 -10.42
CA ILE A 126 3.38 25.68 -9.80
C ILE A 126 2.25 25.55 -10.80
N GLY A 127 1.83 24.32 -11.07
CA GLY A 127 0.68 24.11 -11.93
C GLY A 127 -0.05 22.81 -11.64
N VAL A 128 -1.31 22.77 -12.07
CA VAL A 128 -2.18 21.60 -12.04
C VAL A 128 -2.69 21.42 -13.46
N LEU A 129 -2.22 20.35 -14.11
CA LEU A 129 -2.67 19.94 -15.43
C LEU A 129 -3.76 18.89 -15.27
N ASN A 130 -4.97 19.20 -15.70
CA ASN A 130 -6.05 18.23 -15.84
C ASN A 130 -5.96 17.57 -17.22
N VAL A 131 -5.98 16.25 -17.25
CA VAL A 131 -5.93 15.44 -18.47
C VAL A 131 -7.20 14.64 -18.55
N ASP A 132 -8.08 15.02 -19.48
CA ASP A 132 -9.34 14.33 -19.75
C ASP A 132 -9.16 13.46 -21.00
N PHE A 133 -9.59 12.20 -20.94
CA PHE A 133 -9.50 11.33 -22.10
C PHE A 133 -10.59 10.27 -22.09
N VAL A 134 -10.93 9.86 -23.31
CA VAL A 134 -11.83 8.74 -23.56
C VAL A 134 -10.99 7.63 -24.15
N ALA A 135 -10.84 6.55 -23.39
CA ALA A 135 -10.07 5.38 -23.79
C ALA A 135 -11.01 4.26 -24.28
N LYS A 136 -10.65 3.64 -25.40
CA LYS A 136 -11.29 2.46 -25.96
C LYS A 136 -10.54 1.23 -25.51
N TYR A 137 -11.24 0.35 -24.83
CA TYR A 137 -10.79 -0.99 -24.47
C TYR A 137 -11.57 -2.00 -25.29
N GLY A 138 -10.98 -3.17 -25.49
CA GLY A 138 -11.75 -4.26 -26.03
C GLY A 138 -11.16 -5.64 -25.88
N VAL A 139 -11.99 -6.63 -26.19
CA VAL A 139 -11.68 -8.05 -26.10
C VAL A 139 -11.71 -8.63 -27.51
N ASP A 140 -10.60 -9.23 -27.92
CA ASP A 140 -10.53 -9.90 -29.22
C ASP A 140 -11.25 -11.26 -29.14
N ILE A 141 -12.52 -11.30 -29.54
CA ILE A 141 -13.35 -12.52 -29.54
C ILE A 141 -12.67 -13.68 -30.26
N ARG A 142 -11.86 -13.40 -31.30
CA ARG A 142 -11.18 -14.44 -32.09
C ARG A 142 -10.12 -15.18 -31.29
N LYS A 143 -9.58 -14.56 -30.24
CA LYS A 143 -8.58 -15.14 -29.35
C LYS A 143 -9.20 -15.84 -28.15
N LEU A 144 -10.51 -15.68 -27.93
CA LEU A 144 -11.21 -16.35 -26.85
C LEU A 144 -11.16 -17.85 -27.06
N LYS A 145 -10.78 -18.55 -26.00
CA LYS A 145 -10.81 -20.00 -25.96
C LYS A 145 -11.64 -20.43 -24.77
N TYR A 146 -12.41 -21.50 -24.93
CA TYR A 146 -13.27 -22.01 -23.88
C TYR A 146 -12.93 -23.45 -23.55
N LYS A 147 -13.17 -23.81 -22.30
CA LYS A 147 -13.09 -25.17 -21.78
C LYS A 147 -14.36 -25.42 -20.97
N ILE A 148 -15.03 -26.52 -21.26
CA ILE A 148 -16.22 -26.93 -20.51
C ILE A 148 -15.76 -27.92 -19.44
N ASP A 149 -16.09 -27.62 -18.19
CA ASP A 149 -16.00 -28.54 -17.07
C ASP A 149 -17.41 -29.07 -16.79
N GLU A 150 -17.69 -30.28 -17.28
CA GLU A 150 -19.00 -30.92 -17.13
C GLU A 150 -19.29 -31.33 -15.68
N GLU A 151 -18.26 -31.63 -14.88
CA GLU A 151 -18.42 -32.02 -13.47
C GLU A 151 -18.85 -30.83 -12.60
N ARG A 152 -18.30 -29.66 -12.88
CA ARG A 152 -18.60 -28.43 -12.13
C ARG A 152 -19.73 -27.61 -12.73
N GLN A 153 -20.20 -27.96 -13.93
CA GLN A 153 -21.11 -27.14 -14.73
C GLN A 153 -20.53 -25.72 -14.91
N GLU A 154 -19.23 -25.65 -15.23
CA GLU A 154 -18.50 -24.40 -15.43
C GLU A 154 -17.93 -24.30 -16.85
N ILE A 155 -17.97 -23.11 -17.44
CA ILE A 155 -17.28 -22.79 -18.70
C ILE A 155 -16.14 -21.82 -18.35
N SER A 156 -14.92 -22.31 -18.45
CA SER A 156 -13.72 -21.48 -18.31
C SER A 156 -13.42 -20.81 -19.64
N ILE A 157 -13.33 -19.48 -19.65
CA ILE A 157 -12.99 -18.68 -20.83
C ILE A 157 -11.63 -18.04 -20.61
N ALA A 158 -10.69 -18.35 -21.50
CA ALA A 158 -9.35 -17.77 -21.53
C ALA A 158 -9.22 -16.65 -22.57
N ASN A 159 -8.23 -15.77 -22.34
CA ASN A 159 -7.91 -14.60 -23.18
C ASN A 159 -9.03 -13.55 -23.27
N ALA A 160 -9.86 -13.44 -22.24
CA ALA A 160 -10.94 -12.44 -22.19
C ALA A 160 -10.52 -11.10 -21.54
N ASP A 161 -9.23 -10.92 -21.25
CA ASP A 161 -8.76 -9.69 -20.63
C ASP A 161 -8.91 -8.50 -21.59
N PRO A 162 -9.58 -7.41 -21.17
CA PRO A 162 -9.69 -6.19 -21.97
C PRO A 162 -8.31 -5.62 -22.28
N GLN A 163 -8.07 -5.29 -23.53
CA GLN A 163 -6.85 -4.64 -23.99
C GLN A 163 -7.14 -3.21 -24.39
N PHE A 164 -6.22 -2.31 -24.08
CA PHE A 164 -6.29 -0.94 -24.59
C PHE A 164 -6.14 -0.96 -26.12
N LEU A 165 -7.02 -0.24 -26.81
CA LEU A 165 -7.03 -0.17 -28.27
C LEU A 165 -6.61 1.20 -28.77
N SER A 166 -7.25 2.26 -28.27
CA SER A 166 -6.98 3.63 -28.71
C SER A 166 -7.59 4.66 -27.76
N PHE A 167 -7.22 5.93 -27.94
CA PHE A 167 -7.95 7.05 -27.34
C PHE A 167 -8.91 7.64 -28.39
N SER A 168 -10.19 7.78 -28.04
CA SER A 168 -11.17 8.52 -28.86
C SER A 168 -11.00 10.02 -28.74
N LYS A 169 -10.67 10.50 -27.54
CA LYS A 169 -10.50 11.92 -27.24
C LYS A 169 -9.44 12.08 -26.17
N ARG A 170 -8.63 13.13 -26.28
CA ARG A 170 -7.67 13.56 -25.26
C ARG A 170 -7.69 15.08 -25.20
N ASN A 171 -7.72 15.62 -23.99
CA ASN A 171 -7.68 17.05 -23.76
C ASN A 171 -6.82 17.35 -22.53
N CYS A 172 -5.96 18.34 -22.64
CA CYS A 172 -5.04 18.77 -21.60
C CYS A 172 -5.39 20.21 -21.23
N THR A 173 -5.92 20.43 -20.03
CA THR A 173 -6.35 21.75 -19.56
C THR A 173 -5.60 22.13 -18.29
N TRP A 174 -5.05 23.34 -18.26
CA TRP A 174 -4.39 23.86 -17.06
C TRP A 174 -5.44 24.48 -16.14
N GLU A 175 -5.64 23.89 -14.95
CA GLU A 175 -6.49 24.49 -13.92
C GLU A 175 -5.75 25.62 -13.19
N ILE A 176 -4.45 25.40 -12.93
CA ILE A 176 -3.55 26.38 -12.32
C ILE A 176 -2.24 26.32 -13.10
N ALA A 177 -1.66 27.47 -13.44
CA ALA A 177 -0.33 27.53 -14.02
C ALA A 177 0.30 28.90 -13.70
N GLU A 178 1.12 28.95 -12.66
CA GLU A 178 1.73 30.17 -12.17
C GLU A 178 3.24 30.04 -12.11
N ILE A 179 3.93 31.12 -12.50
CA ILE A 179 5.36 31.28 -12.32
C ILE A 179 5.62 32.38 -11.30
N LEU A 180 6.39 32.03 -10.27
CA LEU A 180 6.65 32.86 -9.11
C LEU A 180 8.14 33.15 -9.04
N GLU A 181 8.49 34.42 -8.93
CA GLU A 181 9.85 34.89 -8.68
C GLU A 181 10.02 35.17 -7.19
N TYR A 182 11.07 34.62 -6.60
CA TYR A 182 11.46 34.91 -5.23
C TYR A 182 12.11 36.28 -5.14
N ASN A 183 11.43 37.22 -4.50
CA ASN A 183 11.97 38.55 -4.28
C ASN A 183 12.45 38.69 -2.82
N LYS A 184 13.72 39.07 -2.65
CA LYS A 184 14.32 39.40 -1.36
C LYS A 184 14.61 40.91 -1.29
N PRO A 185 13.59 41.74 -1.01
CA PRO A 185 13.80 43.17 -0.83
C PRO A 185 14.62 43.45 0.43
N PHE A 186 15.43 44.51 0.40
CA PHE A 186 16.36 44.86 1.49
C PHE A 186 15.67 45.23 2.81
N PHE A 187 14.44 45.78 2.76
CA PHE A 187 13.68 46.26 3.92
C PHE A 187 12.26 45.66 4.06
N ARG A 188 11.90 44.63 3.29
CA ARG A 188 10.57 43.99 3.36
C ARG A 188 10.66 42.49 3.57
N ALA A 189 9.57 41.90 4.03
CA ALA A 189 9.43 40.45 4.12
C ALA A 189 9.62 39.80 2.74
N LYS A 190 10.27 38.64 2.75
CA LYS A 190 10.45 37.77 1.59
C LYS A 190 9.08 37.39 1.02
N ARG A 191 8.89 37.54 -0.29
CA ARG A 191 7.62 37.23 -0.95
C ARG A 191 7.83 36.64 -2.35
N TRP A 192 6.91 35.76 -2.72
CA TRP A 192 6.76 35.27 -4.08
C TRP A 192 5.88 36.23 -4.85
N ASN A 193 6.34 36.67 -6.02
CA ASN A 193 5.59 37.56 -6.90
C ASN A 193 5.50 36.99 -8.30
N THR A 194 4.40 37.23 -8.99
CA THR A 194 4.31 37.02 -10.43
C THR A 194 5.11 38.11 -11.16
N ASN A 195 5.81 37.73 -12.22
CA ASN A 195 6.57 38.67 -13.06
C ASN A 195 6.22 38.44 -14.54
N PRO A 196 5.64 39.42 -15.24
CA PRO A 196 5.26 39.28 -16.65
C PRO A 196 6.43 38.91 -17.57
N LYS A 197 7.66 39.24 -17.20
CA LYS A 197 8.86 38.87 -17.97
C LYS A 197 9.09 37.35 -18.03
N LEU A 198 8.50 36.60 -17.08
CA LEU A 198 8.60 35.16 -16.99
C LEU A 198 7.44 34.45 -17.71
N ASP A 199 6.48 35.16 -18.30
CA ASP A 199 5.32 34.55 -18.97
C ASP A 199 5.73 33.69 -20.16
N LYS A 200 6.75 34.13 -20.92
CA LYS A 200 7.30 33.36 -22.03
C LYS A 200 7.93 32.05 -21.55
N LEU A 201 8.61 32.09 -20.40
CA LEU A 201 9.21 30.92 -19.78
C LEU A 201 8.13 29.99 -19.21
N ALA A 202 7.08 30.54 -18.60
CA ALA A 202 5.92 29.78 -18.14
C ALA A 202 5.23 29.06 -19.31
N ALA A 203 5.07 29.72 -20.46
CA ALA A 203 4.51 29.09 -21.66
C ALA A 203 5.37 27.93 -22.16
N GLN A 204 6.70 28.08 -22.16
CA GLN A 204 7.63 27.00 -22.52
C GLN A 204 7.53 25.81 -21.56
N ILE A 205 7.51 26.07 -20.26
CA ILE A 205 7.38 25.03 -19.23
C ILE A 205 6.04 24.31 -19.34
N LYS A 206 4.94 25.04 -19.56
CA LYS A 206 3.60 24.47 -19.77
C LYS A 206 3.59 23.53 -20.97
N GLU A 207 4.20 23.95 -22.07
CA GLU A 207 4.23 23.17 -23.31
C GLU A 207 5.13 21.94 -23.18
N GLU A 208 6.30 22.06 -22.55
CA GLU A 208 7.17 20.92 -22.23
C GLU A 208 6.43 19.87 -21.39
N ILE A 209 5.73 20.30 -20.34
CA ILE A 209 4.95 19.40 -19.48
C ILE A 209 3.80 18.76 -20.25
N ARG A 210 3.09 19.53 -21.10
CA ARG A 210 2.01 19.00 -21.94
C ARG A 210 2.54 17.91 -22.87
N MET A 211 3.62 18.18 -23.60
CA MET A 211 4.23 17.24 -24.54
C MET A 211 4.76 15.98 -23.85
N ASN A 212 5.40 16.12 -22.68
CA ASN A 212 5.86 14.97 -21.91
C ASN A 212 4.67 14.12 -21.41
N THR A 213 3.62 14.78 -20.92
CA THR A 213 2.40 14.10 -20.46
C THR A 213 1.71 13.38 -21.62
N GLU A 214 1.68 13.96 -22.82
CA GLU A 214 1.14 13.30 -24.01
C GLU A 214 1.93 12.05 -24.41
N LYS A 215 3.27 12.13 -24.39
CA LYS A 215 4.15 10.97 -24.66
C LYS A 215 3.98 9.85 -23.63
N GLU A 216 3.85 10.20 -22.35
CA GLU A 216 3.55 9.24 -21.30
C GLU A 216 2.18 8.58 -21.52
N THR A 217 1.19 9.37 -21.97
CA THR A 217 -0.17 8.89 -22.19
C THR A 217 -0.28 8.00 -23.45
N GLU A 218 0.52 8.23 -24.49
CA GLU A 218 0.50 7.43 -25.73
C GLU A 218 0.81 5.95 -25.52
N ASN A 219 1.65 5.62 -24.54
CA ASN A 219 2.02 4.23 -24.24
C ASN A 219 1.00 3.51 -23.35
N GLY A 220 -0.13 4.13 -23.04
CA GLY A 220 -1.05 3.68 -22.01
C GLY A 220 -0.52 4.08 -20.64
N PRO A 221 -1.04 5.16 -20.02
CA PRO A 221 -0.56 5.59 -18.70
C PRO A 221 -0.72 4.43 -17.71
N ALA A 222 0.30 4.17 -16.89
CA ALA A 222 0.25 3.13 -15.85
C ALA A 222 -0.95 3.34 -14.92
N GLU A 223 -1.38 4.59 -14.80
CA GLU A 223 -2.58 5.08 -14.14
C GLU A 223 -3.88 4.47 -14.70
N LEU A 224 -3.89 3.81 -15.86
CA LEU A 224 -5.08 3.15 -16.40
C LEU A 224 -5.19 1.66 -16.08
N ASN A 225 -4.13 1.04 -15.55
CA ASN A 225 -4.13 -0.41 -15.32
C ASN A 225 -5.23 -0.86 -14.35
N TRP A 226 -5.63 -0.01 -13.39
CA TRP A 226 -6.70 -0.33 -12.45
C TRP A 226 -8.09 -0.37 -13.12
N VAL A 227 -8.30 0.35 -14.23
CA VAL A 227 -9.55 0.35 -15.00
C VAL A 227 -9.79 -1.02 -15.65
N LEU A 228 -8.74 -1.82 -15.85
CA LEU A 228 -8.86 -3.17 -16.41
C LEU A 228 -9.69 -4.10 -15.52
N TRP A 229 -9.64 -3.94 -14.19
CA TRP A 229 -10.37 -4.79 -13.25
C TRP A 229 -11.90 -4.66 -13.36
N PRO A 230 -12.51 -3.46 -13.28
CA PRO A 230 -13.95 -3.33 -13.47
C PRO A 230 -14.39 -3.72 -14.89
N LEU A 231 -13.54 -3.46 -15.90
CA LEU A 231 -13.80 -3.88 -17.27
C LEU A 231 -13.84 -5.40 -17.42
N ARG A 232 -12.91 -6.12 -16.79
CA ARG A 232 -12.87 -7.59 -16.80
C ARG A 232 -14.14 -8.19 -16.22
N ARG A 233 -14.65 -7.63 -15.12
CA ARG A 233 -15.92 -8.06 -14.51
C ARG A 233 -17.11 -7.81 -15.44
N HIS A 234 -17.10 -6.69 -16.16
CA HIS A 234 -18.15 -6.38 -17.13
C HIS A 234 -18.13 -7.35 -18.31
N VAL A 235 -16.95 -7.68 -18.83
CA VAL A 235 -16.77 -8.71 -19.87
C VAL A 235 -17.26 -10.08 -19.39
N GLU A 236 -16.94 -10.47 -18.15
CA GLU A 236 -17.43 -11.72 -17.55
C GLU A 236 -18.96 -11.79 -17.54
N MET A 237 -19.63 -10.73 -17.10
CA MET A 237 -21.10 -10.65 -17.10
C MET A 237 -21.69 -10.70 -18.51
N ALA A 238 -21.10 -9.99 -19.46
CA ALA A 238 -21.56 -10.00 -20.85
C ALA A 238 -21.43 -11.40 -21.48
N LEU A 239 -20.29 -12.06 -21.26
CA LEU A 239 -20.07 -13.44 -21.69
C LEU A 239 -21.04 -14.41 -20.99
N GLU A 240 -21.33 -14.20 -19.70
CA GLU A 240 -22.32 -14.97 -18.95
C GLU A 240 -23.72 -14.84 -19.55
N LEU A 241 -24.14 -13.64 -19.96
CA LEU A 241 -25.42 -13.44 -20.63
C LEU A 241 -25.50 -14.16 -21.99
N ILE A 242 -24.40 -14.16 -22.75
CA ILE A 242 -24.36 -14.74 -24.11
C ILE A 242 -24.26 -16.27 -24.08
N LEU A 243 -23.43 -16.81 -23.17
CA LEU A 243 -23.06 -18.23 -23.15
C LEU A 243 -23.72 -19.00 -22.00
N GLY A 244 -24.19 -18.32 -20.96
CA GLY A 244 -24.82 -18.89 -19.77
C GLY A 244 -26.26 -19.39 -19.98
N THR A 245 -26.79 -19.31 -21.21
CA THR A 245 -28.14 -19.78 -21.56
C THR A 245 -28.36 -21.30 -21.38
N LYS A 246 -27.33 -22.05 -20.97
CA LYS A 246 -27.38 -23.51 -20.72
C LYS A 246 -27.17 -23.92 -19.25
N GLY A 247 -27.19 -22.99 -18.29
CA GLY A 247 -27.07 -23.31 -16.86
C GLY A 247 -25.63 -23.55 -16.38
N TYR A 248 -24.63 -23.21 -17.20
CA TYR A 248 -23.22 -23.25 -16.81
C TYR A 248 -22.80 -21.89 -16.25
N LYS A 249 -22.00 -21.91 -15.17
CA LYS A 249 -21.35 -20.69 -14.65
C LYS A 249 -20.12 -20.38 -15.48
N ILE A 250 -19.88 -19.10 -15.76
CA ILE A 250 -18.71 -18.67 -16.52
C ILE A 250 -17.63 -18.19 -15.58
N ARG A 251 -16.38 -18.52 -15.91
CA ARG A 251 -15.21 -18.06 -15.18
C ARG A 251 -14.11 -17.64 -16.13
N LEU A 252 -13.59 -16.42 -15.95
CA LEU A 252 -12.43 -15.96 -16.71
C LEU A 252 -11.13 -16.52 -16.12
N THR A 253 -10.38 -17.30 -16.90
CA THR A 253 -9.11 -17.91 -16.49
C THR A 253 -7.96 -17.45 -17.35
N GLU A 254 -6.75 -17.46 -16.80
CA GLU A 254 -5.53 -17.37 -17.62
C GLU A 254 -5.34 -18.67 -18.41
N LEU A 255 -4.64 -18.58 -19.54
CA LEU A 255 -4.41 -19.72 -20.42
C LEU A 255 -3.47 -20.73 -19.72
N ASP A 256 -4.02 -21.82 -19.21
CA ASP A 256 -3.26 -22.94 -18.63
C ASP A 256 -3.02 -24.06 -19.66
N SER A 257 -2.27 -25.11 -19.28
CA SER A 257 -1.91 -26.23 -20.18
C SER A 257 -3.09 -27.16 -20.54
N GLY A 258 -4.33 -26.72 -20.37
CA GLY A 258 -5.53 -27.48 -20.66
C GLY A 258 -5.92 -27.50 -22.14
N ASP A 259 -6.80 -28.45 -22.50
CA ASP A 259 -7.44 -28.54 -23.81
C ASP A 259 -8.52 -27.47 -23.97
N TYR A 260 -8.11 -26.25 -24.34
CA TYR A 260 -9.04 -25.19 -24.73
C TYR A 260 -9.41 -25.28 -26.21
N LYS A 261 -10.70 -25.08 -26.51
CA LYS A 261 -11.20 -24.97 -27.89
C LYS A 261 -11.39 -23.49 -28.27
N PRO A 262 -11.07 -23.09 -29.51
CA PRO A 262 -11.35 -21.73 -29.96
C PRO A 262 -12.86 -21.49 -29.97
N LEU A 263 -13.30 -20.32 -29.51
CA LEU A 263 -14.73 -19.95 -29.55
C LEU A 263 -15.21 -19.78 -31.00
N ASN A 264 -14.30 -19.40 -31.90
CA ASN A 264 -14.54 -19.35 -33.34
C ASN A 264 -13.53 -20.24 -34.10
N PRO A 265 -13.93 -21.45 -34.53
CA PRO A 265 -13.03 -22.41 -35.18
C PRO A 265 -12.53 -21.94 -36.57
N HIS A 266 -13.16 -20.94 -37.20
CA HIS A 266 -12.76 -20.43 -38.51
C HIS A 266 -11.73 -19.29 -38.47
N ALA A 267 -11.37 -18.79 -37.27
CA ALA A 267 -10.45 -17.65 -37.16
C ALA A 267 -8.96 -18.02 -37.33
N GLU A 268 -8.59 -19.29 -37.12
CA GLU A 268 -7.19 -19.76 -37.23
C GLU A 268 -6.72 -19.96 -38.68
N GLU A 269 -7.62 -19.88 -39.67
CA GLU A 269 -7.31 -20.08 -41.10
C GLU A 269 -6.94 -18.79 -41.85
N THR A 270 -6.59 -17.69 -41.18
CA THR A 270 -6.09 -16.52 -41.90
C THR A 270 -4.67 -16.84 -42.42
N PRO A 271 -4.43 -16.95 -43.74
CA PRO A 271 -3.11 -17.31 -44.24
C PRO A 271 -2.14 -16.19 -43.90
N ARG A 272 -1.02 -16.54 -43.24
CA ARG A 272 0.15 -15.65 -43.18
C ARG A 272 0.47 -15.25 -44.61
N LEU A 273 0.28 -13.97 -44.95
CA LEU A 273 0.75 -13.41 -46.22
C LEU A 273 2.23 -13.76 -46.31
N LYS A 274 2.56 -14.71 -47.18
CA LYS A 274 3.93 -14.99 -47.59
C LYS A 274 4.47 -13.67 -48.13
N GLU A 275 5.47 -13.12 -47.46
CA GLU A 275 6.37 -12.15 -48.04
C GLU A 275 6.99 -12.81 -49.28
N SER A 276 6.33 -12.60 -50.42
CA SER A 276 6.88 -12.93 -51.72
C SER A 276 7.94 -11.89 -52.00
N ASN A 277 9.19 -12.29 -51.75
CA ASN A 277 10.36 -11.78 -52.44
C ASN A 277 9.99 -11.39 -53.88
N ARG A 278 10.12 -10.09 -54.19
CA ARG A 278 10.42 -9.64 -55.55
C ARG A 278 11.81 -9.01 -55.51
N GLN A 279 12.79 -9.88 -55.70
CA GLN A 279 13.95 -9.54 -56.53
C GLN A 279 13.48 -9.33 -57.98
N THR A 280 14.32 -8.65 -58.76
CA THR A 280 14.18 -8.15 -60.15
C THR A 280 13.57 -6.75 -60.21
N THR A 281 14.25 -5.70 -60.69
CA THR A 281 15.41 -5.62 -61.61
C THR A 281 16.16 -4.32 -61.36
#